data_AF-A0A357A8E2-F1
#
_entry.id   AF-A0A357A8E2-F1
#
_cell.length_a   1.000
_cell.length_b   1.000
_cell.length_c   1.000
_cell.angle_alpha   90.00
_cell.angle_beta   90.00
_cell.angle_gamma   90.00
#
_symmetry.space_group_name_H-M   'P 1'
#
loop_
_entity.id
_entity.type
_entity.pdbx_description
1 polymer ?
#
loop_
_entity_poly.entity_id
_entity_poly.type
_entity_poly.pdbx_seq_one_letter_code
_entity_poly.pdbx_strand_id
1 'polypeptide(L)'
;MRRLSRLNVLKKYVKHQRLIILCWLQILATLGLIGGLFSPTIAPTVEGDRARKRQLPGFTVSAKLVNLSTEHLFATPNSVGAIAIGVAEGTRTPSGEYTDLYFGHTDPGNFKHNLGTFAYQHGADSPEEADFKQLRRLKPSIIQLEEEAQTVGIHLGTFELLAGVDLINQSPLAGKDYIKHLKTCHQLEEDLKQVILCARVRSFVNPTTGVLEADGLGSYRSTVRKDQKRRLDAIERVLNSKNRFRHTSITHQ
;
A
#
# COMPACT_ATOMS: atom_id res chain seq x y z
N MET A 1 -55.01 -31.21 9.31
CA MET A 1 -54.00 -32.15 8.76
C MET A 1 -53.80 -31.89 7.27
N ARG A 2 -52.71 -31.21 6.87
CA ARG A 2 -52.18 -31.19 5.49
C ARG A 2 -50.68 -30.87 5.56
N ARG A 3 -49.84 -31.91 5.59
CA ARG A 3 -48.36 -31.86 5.47
C ARG A 3 -48.00 -32.70 4.25
N LEU A 4 -47.83 -32.10 3.07
CA LEU A 4 -47.12 -32.70 1.93
C LEU A 4 -46.82 -31.60 0.89
N SER A 5 -45.55 -31.22 0.70
CA SER A 5 -44.98 -30.83 -0.61
C SER A 5 -43.50 -30.39 -0.59
N ARG A 6 -42.75 -30.49 0.51
CA ARG A 6 -41.31 -30.09 0.52
C ARG A 6 -40.34 -31.09 -0.15
N LEU A 7 -40.77 -32.28 -0.53
CA LEU A 7 -39.91 -33.33 -1.12
C LEU A 7 -39.73 -33.24 -2.65
N ASN A 8 -40.59 -32.50 -3.37
CA ASN A 8 -40.52 -32.43 -4.84
C ASN A 8 -39.60 -31.32 -5.36
N VAL A 9 -39.24 -30.33 -4.55
CA VAL A 9 -38.35 -29.23 -4.96
C VAL A 9 -36.87 -29.66 -4.93
N LEU A 10 -36.47 -30.52 -3.98
CA LEU A 10 -35.08 -30.99 -3.88
C LEU A 10 -34.66 -31.94 -5.02
N LYS A 11 -35.57 -32.78 -5.53
CA LYS A 11 -35.26 -33.71 -6.64
C LYS A 11 -34.98 -33.00 -7.97
N LYS A 12 -35.56 -31.81 -8.19
CA LYS A 12 -35.36 -31.04 -9.43
C LYS A 12 -33.99 -30.35 -9.46
N TYR A 13 -33.43 -30.01 -8.29
CA TYR A 13 -32.13 -29.34 -8.17
C TYR A 13 -30.93 -30.27 -8.40
N VAL A 14 -31.01 -31.53 -7.94
CA VAL A 14 -29.91 -32.50 -8.09
C VAL A 14 -29.77 -33.00 -9.54
N LYS A 15 -30.84 -32.97 -10.35
CA LYS A 15 -30.80 -33.41 -11.76
C LYS A 15 -30.08 -32.41 -12.68
N HIS A 16 -30.08 -31.12 -12.34
CA HIS A 16 -29.38 -30.09 -13.14
C HIS A 16 -27.87 -30.03 -12.88
N GLN A 17 -27.37 -30.43 -11.70
CA GLN A 17 -25.92 -30.48 -11.45
C GLN A 17 -25.22 -31.68 -12.12
N ARG A 18 -25.92 -32.79 -12.36
CA ARG A 18 -25.35 -33.94 -13.07
C ARG A 18 -25.20 -33.72 -14.59
N LEU A 19 -25.96 -32.80 -15.19
CA LEU A 19 -25.88 -32.51 -16.61
C LEU A 19 -24.71 -31.56 -16.97
N ILE A 20 -24.27 -30.71 -16.04
CA ILE A 20 -23.18 -29.75 -16.26
C ILE A 20 -21.80 -30.41 -16.11
N ILE A 21 -21.68 -31.43 -15.25
CA ILE A 21 -20.43 -32.18 -15.04
C ILE A 21 -20.11 -33.11 -16.23
N LEU A 22 -21.12 -33.60 -16.96
CA LEU A 22 -20.92 -34.42 -18.16
C LEU A 22 -20.45 -33.61 -19.39
N CYS A 23 -20.64 -32.29 -19.40
CA CYS A 23 -20.23 -31.42 -20.51
C CYS A 23 -18.74 -31.01 -20.45
N TRP A 24 -18.08 -31.16 -19.29
CA TRP A 24 -16.64 -30.90 -19.14
C TRP A 24 -15.74 -32.12 -19.33
N LEU A 25 -16.30 -33.34 -19.30
CA LEU A 25 -15.55 -34.59 -19.49
C LEU A 25 -15.41 -35.04 -20.96
N GLN A 26 -16.09 -34.37 -21.90
CA GLN A 26 -15.94 -34.65 -23.35
C GLN A 26 -14.99 -33.71 -24.09
N ILE A 27 -14.49 -32.63 -23.45
CA ILE A 27 -13.51 -31.70 -24.05
C ILE A 27 -12.06 -32.11 -23.76
N LEU A 28 -11.81 -33.04 -22.81
CA LEU A 28 -10.47 -33.54 -22.48
C LEU A 28 -10.06 -34.82 -23.22
N ALA A 29 -10.91 -35.38 -24.08
CA ALA A 29 -10.65 -36.63 -24.80
C ALA A 29 -10.23 -36.45 -26.29
N THR A 30 -10.07 -35.22 -26.78
CA THR A 30 -9.68 -34.94 -28.18
C THR A 30 -8.28 -34.33 -28.34
N LEU A 31 -7.47 -34.24 -27.27
CA LEU A 31 -6.10 -33.72 -27.33
C LEU A 31 -5.01 -34.76 -26.97
N GLY A 32 -5.33 -36.04 -27.10
CA GLY A 32 -4.35 -37.12 -26.95
C GLY A 32 -4.35 -38.02 -28.19
N LEU A 33 -3.61 -37.65 -29.25
CA LEU A 33 -3.17 -38.58 -30.29
C LEU A 33 -2.18 -37.94 -31.29
N ILE A 34 -0.99 -37.54 -30.81
CA ILE A 34 0.25 -37.64 -31.60
C ILE A 34 1.33 -38.17 -30.67
N GLY A 35 1.54 -39.48 -30.71
CA GLY A 35 2.70 -40.14 -30.11
C GLY A 35 3.86 -40.19 -31.11
N GLY A 36 5.08 -40.10 -30.59
CA GLY A 36 6.30 -40.51 -31.29
C GLY A 36 7.39 -39.45 -31.31
N LEU A 37 8.33 -39.54 -30.35
CA LEU A 37 9.70 -40.02 -30.58
C LEU A 37 10.57 -39.70 -29.37
N PHE A 38 11.20 -40.75 -28.84
CA PHE A 38 12.17 -40.73 -27.75
C PHE A 38 13.48 -40.05 -28.19
N SER A 39 14.04 -39.23 -27.32
CA SER A 39 15.50 -39.10 -27.12
C SER A 39 15.76 -38.60 -25.69
N PRO A 40 16.63 -39.27 -24.90
CA PRO A 40 16.89 -38.88 -23.53
C PRO A 40 17.93 -37.76 -23.52
N THR A 41 17.50 -36.55 -23.15
CA THR A 41 18.45 -35.46 -22.87
C THR A 41 18.60 -35.31 -21.36
N ILE A 42 19.83 -35.53 -20.94
CA ILE A 42 20.44 -35.36 -19.63
C ILE A 42 19.82 -34.20 -18.84
N ALA A 43 19.32 -34.50 -17.63
CA ALA A 43 18.97 -33.51 -16.64
C ALA A 43 20.23 -32.94 -15.97
N PRO A 44 20.35 -31.61 -15.79
CA PRO A 44 21.25 -31.06 -14.79
C PRO A 44 20.45 -30.74 -13.53
N THR A 45 20.75 -31.45 -12.45
CA THR A 45 20.49 -31.03 -11.07
C THR A 45 21.64 -30.15 -10.58
N VAL A 46 21.41 -28.86 -10.37
CA VAL A 46 22.08 -27.93 -9.43
C VAL A 46 21.09 -26.78 -9.26
N GLU A 47 20.34 -26.68 -8.16
CA GLU A 47 20.74 -26.07 -6.88
C GLU A 47 20.89 -24.54 -6.97
N GLY A 48 20.48 -23.87 -5.89
CA GLY A 48 19.99 -22.51 -5.90
C GLY A 48 20.97 -21.45 -6.37
N ASP A 49 20.48 -20.55 -7.23
CA ASP A 49 20.92 -19.16 -7.27
C ASP A 49 20.10 -18.39 -8.31
N ARG A 50 19.07 -17.66 -7.86
CA ARG A 50 18.62 -16.40 -8.48
C ARG A 50 17.53 -15.70 -7.66
N ALA A 51 17.78 -15.52 -6.37
CA ALA A 51 17.34 -14.28 -5.71
C ALA A 51 18.27 -13.14 -6.18
N ARG A 52 18.21 -12.80 -7.47
CA ARG A 52 18.96 -11.67 -8.02
C ARG A 52 18.31 -10.41 -7.43
N LYS A 53 18.98 -9.78 -6.47
CA LYS A 53 18.71 -8.40 -6.04
C LYS A 53 18.48 -7.55 -7.30
N ARG A 54 17.21 -7.23 -7.59
CA ARG A 54 16.85 -6.28 -8.65
C ARG A 54 17.29 -4.90 -8.18
N GLN A 55 18.47 -4.49 -8.61
CA GLN A 55 18.86 -3.09 -8.55
C GLN A 55 18.18 -2.42 -9.74
N LEU A 56 16.99 -1.86 -9.50
CA LEU A 56 16.23 -1.10 -10.49
C LEU A 56 16.93 0.23 -10.75
N PRO A 57 17.17 0.61 -12.01
CA PRO A 57 17.77 1.90 -12.35
C PRO A 57 16.76 3.03 -12.10
N GLY A 58 17.08 3.94 -11.17
CA GLY A 58 16.33 5.19 -10.98
C GLY A 58 15.97 5.54 -9.53
N PHE A 59 16.06 4.60 -8.59
CA PHE A 59 15.72 4.84 -7.19
C PHE A 59 16.76 4.19 -6.25
N THR A 60 17.76 4.97 -5.85
CA THR A 60 18.77 4.51 -4.88
C THR A 60 18.37 4.92 -3.48
N VAL A 61 17.40 4.23 -2.87
CA VAL A 61 17.29 4.25 -1.40
C VAL A 61 18.46 3.45 -0.85
N SER A 62 19.25 4.06 0.04
CA SER A 62 20.36 3.39 0.71
C SER A 62 19.89 2.07 1.31
N ALA A 63 20.63 0.99 1.04
CA ALA A 63 20.36 -0.37 1.53
C ALA A 63 20.16 -0.48 3.05
N LYS A 64 20.53 0.55 3.83
CA LYS A 64 20.34 0.60 5.28
C LYS A 64 19.06 1.31 5.73
N LEU A 65 18.50 2.20 4.90
CA LEU A 65 17.15 2.76 5.12
C LEU A 65 16.08 1.72 4.79
N VAL A 66 16.40 0.73 3.96
CA VAL A 66 15.58 -0.44 3.60
C VAL A 66 15.20 -1.33 4.80
N ASN A 67 15.90 -1.23 5.95
CA ASN A 67 15.73 -2.14 7.10
C ASN A 67 15.42 -1.42 8.43
N LEU A 68 14.94 -0.18 8.43
CA LEU A 68 14.40 0.37 9.68
C LEU A 68 13.14 -0.40 10.04
N SER A 69 13.11 -1.01 11.24
CA SER A 69 11.90 -1.65 11.71
C SER A 69 10.78 -0.62 11.81
N THR A 70 9.55 -1.08 11.59
CA THR A 70 8.35 -0.27 11.70
C THR A 70 8.24 0.44 13.06
N GLU A 71 8.69 -0.25 14.11
CA GLU A 71 8.84 0.34 15.45
C GLU A 71 9.77 1.56 15.45
N HIS A 72 10.92 1.52 14.80
CA HIS A 72 11.83 2.67 14.70
C HIS A 72 11.26 3.80 13.85
N LEU A 73 10.59 3.48 12.74
CA LEU A 73 9.99 4.47 11.84
C LEU A 73 8.91 5.31 12.52
N PHE A 74 8.23 4.74 13.53
CA PHE A 74 7.08 5.34 14.20
C PHE A 74 7.19 5.33 15.74
N ALA A 75 8.41 5.29 16.28
CA ALA A 75 8.63 5.28 17.74
C ALA A 75 8.12 6.56 18.41
N THR A 76 8.36 7.72 17.79
CA THR A 76 8.00 9.04 18.30
C THR A 76 7.51 9.95 17.16
N PRO A 77 6.87 11.08 17.47
CA PRO A 77 6.53 12.11 16.46
C PRO A 77 7.75 12.68 15.72
N ASN A 78 8.97 12.49 16.23
CA ASN A 78 10.23 12.91 15.60
C ASN A 78 10.94 11.76 14.87
N SER A 79 10.35 10.57 14.81
CA SER A 79 10.89 9.45 14.03
C SER A 79 10.80 9.72 12.53
N VAL A 80 11.64 9.05 11.74
CA VAL A 80 11.74 9.28 10.28
C VAL A 80 10.41 9.11 9.57
N GLY A 81 9.59 8.12 9.95
CA GLY A 81 8.27 7.90 9.35
C GLY A 81 7.27 8.99 9.70
N ALA A 82 7.26 9.45 10.96
CA ALA A 82 6.42 10.58 11.37
C ALA A 82 6.82 11.88 10.65
N ILE A 83 8.13 12.17 10.54
CA ILE A 83 8.63 13.32 9.77
C ILE A 83 8.22 13.20 8.29
N ALA A 84 8.34 12.03 7.67
CA ALA A 84 7.95 11.82 6.28
C ALA A 84 6.47 12.14 6.02
N ILE A 85 5.58 11.70 6.92
CA ILE A 85 4.16 12.06 6.86
C ILE A 85 3.99 13.57 7.07
N GLY A 86 4.66 14.17 8.06
CA GLY A 86 4.59 15.61 8.29
C GLY A 86 5.05 16.46 7.11
N VAL A 87 6.07 16.03 6.35
CA VAL A 87 6.46 16.73 5.12
C VAL A 87 5.41 16.57 4.01
N ALA A 88 4.71 15.44 3.97
CA ALA A 88 3.61 15.21 3.03
C ALA A 88 2.35 16.02 3.38
N GLU A 89 2.05 16.19 4.67
CA GLU A 89 1.04 17.14 5.19
C GLU A 89 1.45 18.60 4.98
N GLY A 90 2.76 18.88 5.00
CA GLY A 90 3.32 20.23 4.93
C GLY A 90 3.58 20.85 6.31
N THR A 91 3.44 20.09 7.39
CA THR A 91 3.64 20.52 8.78
C THR A 91 5.10 20.44 9.22
N ARG A 92 5.93 19.66 8.51
CA ARG A 92 7.37 19.49 8.78
C ARG A 92 8.23 19.82 7.56
N THR A 93 9.49 20.14 7.81
CA THR A 93 10.56 20.20 6.81
C THR A 93 11.28 18.84 6.68
N PRO A 94 12.01 18.58 5.58
CA PRO A 94 12.75 17.31 5.42
C PRO A 94 13.87 17.04 6.44
N SER A 95 14.35 18.07 7.17
CA SER A 95 15.28 17.89 8.28
C SER A 95 14.58 17.44 9.56
N GLY A 96 13.31 17.81 9.73
CA GLY A 96 12.49 17.50 10.91
C GLY A 96 11.92 18.74 11.60
N GLU A 97 12.32 19.95 11.20
CA GLU A 97 11.81 21.19 11.79
C GLU A 97 10.31 21.36 11.52
N TYR A 98 9.64 22.06 12.43
CA TYR A 98 8.24 22.45 12.29
C TYR A 98 8.08 23.59 11.29
N THR A 99 6.91 23.63 10.66
CA THR A 99 6.43 24.78 9.86
C THR A 99 5.28 25.46 10.61
N ASP A 100 4.81 26.61 10.14
CA ASP A 100 3.65 27.29 10.76
C ASP A 100 2.40 26.39 10.82
N LEU A 101 2.20 25.53 9.81
CA LEU A 101 1.06 24.60 9.75
C LEU A 101 1.05 23.56 10.89
N TYR A 102 2.19 23.31 11.53
CA TYR A 102 2.29 22.44 12.70
C TYR A 102 1.50 23.00 13.89
N PHE A 103 1.56 24.32 14.09
CA PHE A 103 0.97 24.99 15.25
C PHE A 103 -0.53 25.20 15.11
N GLY A 104 -1.07 25.03 13.90
CA GLY A 104 -2.49 25.08 13.65
C GLY A 104 -2.81 25.65 12.27
N HIS A 105 -3.77 25.04 11.60
CA HIS A 105 -4.38 25.63 10.41
C HIS A 105 -5.80 25.12 10.23
N THR A 106 -6.65 25.93 9.59
CA THR A 106 -8.00 25.52 9.21
C THR A 106 -7.98 25.06 7.75
N ASP A 107 -8.48 23.85 7.50
CA ASP A 107 -8.65 23.35 6.14
C ASP A 107 -9.82 24.09 5.46
N PRO A 108 -9.59 24.80 4.34
CA PRO A 108 -10.64 25.52 3.63
C PRO A 108 -11.77 24.61 3.11
N GLY A 109 -11.49 23.32 2.90
CA GLY A 109 -12.45 22.37 2.33
C GLY A 109 -13.47 21.82 3.33
N ASN A 110 -13.14 21.77 4.62
CA ASN A 110 -14.03 21.19 5.65
C ASN A 110 -14.12 22.04 6.95
N PHE A 111 -13.42 23.18 7.01
CA PHE A 111 -13.35 24.10 8.13
C PHE A 111 -12.84 23.51 9.45
N LYS A 112 -12.23 22.32 9.42
CA LYS A 112 -11.65 21.70 10.60
C LYS A 112 -10.29 22.30 10.90
N HIS A 113 -10.01 22.40 12.20
CA HIS A 113 -8.72 22.81 12.71
C HIS A 113 -7.79 21.60 12.83
N ASN A 114 -6.65 21.69 12.17
CA ASN A 114 -5.62 20.67 12.11
C ASN A 114 -4.43 21.08 12.96
N LEU A 115 -3.89 20.12 13.73
CA LEU A 115 -2.76 20.36 14.64
C LEU A 115 -1.66 19.29 14.49
N GLY A 116 -0.43 19.67 14.78
CA GLY A 116 0.69 18.72 14.90
C GLY A 116 1.26 18.23 13.57
N THR A 117 2.22 17.32 13.67
CA THR A 117 2.92 16.64 12.58
C THR A 117 1.95 15.97 11.61
N PHE A 118 0.90 15.35 12.12
CA PHE A 118 -0.01 14.57 11.28
C PHE A 118 -1.25 15.33 10.80
N ALA A 119 -1.33 16.65 11.03
CA ALA A 119 -2.52 17.46 10.76
C ALA A 119 -3.78 16.87 11.42
N TYR A 120 -3.68 16.56 12.71
CA TYR A 120 -4.74 15.90 13.48
C TYR A 120 -5.97 16.79 13.64
N GLN A 121 -7.14 16.23 13.34
CA GLN A 121 -8.41 16.98 13.24
C GLN A 121 -9.48 16.55 14.29
N HIS A 122 -9.12 15.72 15.28
CA HIS A 122 -10.09 15.12 16.22
C HIS A 122 -10.01 15.69 17.65
N GLY A 123 -9.58 16.95 17.78
CA GLY A 123 -9.52 17.65 19.06
C GLY A 123 -8.26 17.36 19.87
N ALA A 124 -7.39 18.36 19.96
CA ALA A 124 -6.21 18.36 20.81
C ALA A 124 -5.95 19.77 21.33
N ASP A 125 -5.43 19.87 22.55
CA ASP A 125 -5.16 21.14 23.22
C ASP A 125 -3.79 21.72 22.82
N SER A 126 -2.89 20.88 22.28
CA SER A 126 -1.61 21.30 21.74
C SER A 126 -1.13 20.41 20.57
N PRO A 127 -0.23 20.90 19.71
CA PRO A 127 0.35 20.12 18.61
C PRO A 127 1.01 18.80 19.07
N GLU A 128 1.64 18.80 20.24
CA GLU A 128 2.26 17.62 20.84
C GLU A 128 1.20 16.59 21.24
N GLU A 129 0.11 17.03 21.87
CA GLU A 129 -1.00 16.14 22.23
C GLU A 129 -1.64 15.52 20.97
N ALA A 130 -1.83 16.33 19.92
CA ALA A 130 -2.28 15.87 18.61
C ALA A 130 -1.35 14.78 18.04
N ASP A 131 -0.04 14.99 18.13
CA ASP A 131 0.96 14.03 17.67
C ASP A 131 0.89 12.70 18.40
N PHE A 132 0.79 12.73 19.73
CA PHE A 132 0.64 11.51 20.53
C PHE A 132 -0.66 10.78 20.21
N LYS A 133 -1.78 11.51 20.12
CA LYS A 133 -3.10 10.95 19.79
C LYS A 133 -3.10 10.30 18.41
N GLN A 134 -2.54 10.96 17.40
CA GLN A 134 -2.56 10.43 16.04
C GLN A 134 -1.59 9.28 15.84
N LEU A 135 -0.38 9.34 16.42
CA LEU A 135 0.56 8.22 16.37
C LEU A 135 -0.03 6.97 17.02
N ARG A 136 -0.71 7.12 18.17
CA ARG A 136 -1.44 6.03 18.82
C ARG A 136 -2.53 5.44 17.93
N ARG A 137 -3.27 6.28 17.18
CA ARG A 137 -4.32 5.83 16.25
C ARG A 137 -3.76 5.10 15.03
N LEU A 138 -2.60 5.50 14.53
CA LEU A 138 -1.97 4.88 13.37
C LEU A 138 -1.36 3.51 13.68
N LYS A 139 -0.87 3.28 14.91
CA LYS A 139 -0.19 2.02 15.28
C LYS A 139 -0.93 0.73 14.90
N PRO A 140 -2.22 0.55 15.22
CA PRO A 140 -2.95 -0.65 14.79
C PRO A 140 -3.04 -0.79 13.28
N SER A 141 -3.26 0.32 12.56
CA SER A 141 -3.36 0.31 11.09
C SER A 141 -2.01 0.02 10.42
N ILE A 142 -0.90 0.44 11.03
CA ILE A 142 0.45 0.11 10.58
C ILE A 142 0.67 -1.41 10.65
N ILE A 143 0.32 -2.04 11.79
CA ILE A 143 0.43 -3.50 11.97
C ILE A 143 -0.44 -4.22 10.95
N GLN A 144 -1.70 -3.79 10.80
CA GLN A 144 -2.64 -4.38 9.84
C GLN A 144 -2.09 -4.28 8.40
N LEU A 145 -1.47 -3.16 8.04
CA LEU A 145 -0.91 -2.96 6.72
C LEU A 145 0.22 -3.95 6.40
N GLU A 146 1.09 -4.22 7.37
CA GLU A 146 2.15 -5.21 7.23
C GLU A 146 1.61 -6.64 7.15
N GLU A 147 0.63 -6.98 7.99
CA GLU A 147 -0.06 -8.27 7.97
C GLU A 147 -0.73 -8.50 6.60
N GLU A 148 -1.48 -7.52 6.10
CA GLU A 148 -2.12 -7.58 4.78
C GLU A 148 -1.08 -7.80 3.68
N ALA A 149 0.05 -7.10 3.70
CA ALA A 149 1.14 -7.29 2.74
C ALA A 149 1.68 -8.72 2.77
N GLN A 150 1.91 -9.27 3.97
CA GLN A 150 2.34 -10.66 4.16
C GLN A 150 1.31 -11.65 3.61
N THR A 151 0.00 -11.45 3.89
CA THR A 151 -1.06 -12.36 3.39
C THR A 151 -1.11 -12.44 1.88
N VAL A 152 -0.77 -11.35 1.18
CA VAL A 152 -0.77 -11.31 -0.29
C VAL A 152 0.59 -11.62 -0.92
N GLY A 153 1.60 -11.93 -0.10
CA GLY A 153 2.94 -12.32 -0.51
C GLY A 153 3.84 -11.16 -0.93
N ILE A 154 3.63 -9.96 -0.39
CA ILE A 154 4.45 -8.77 -0.65
C ILE A 154 5.25 -8.42 0.59
N HIS A 155 6.54 -8.15 0.40
CA HIS A 155 7.37 -7.53 1.41
C HIS A 155 7.44 -6.04 1.15
N LEU A 156 6.98 -5.22 2.10
CA LEU A 156 7.01 -3.76 1.95
C LEU A 156 8.41 -3.24 2.23
N GLY A 157 9.01 -2.57 1.24
CA GLY A 157 10.12 -1.67 1.50
C GLY A 157 9.66 -0.43 2.25
N THR A 158 10.59 0.30 2.87
CA THR A 158 10.29 1.51 3.65
C THR A 158 9.48 2.54 2.88
N PHE A 159 9.72 2.75 1.58
CA PHE A 159 8.95 3.73 0.81
C PHE A 159 7.49 3.29 0.62
N GLU A 160 7.25 2.01 0.37
CA GLU A 160 5.90 1.45 0.22
C GLU A 160 5.14 1.49 1.54
N LEU A 161 5.80 1.17 2.65
CA LEU A 161 5.24 1.25 4.00
C LEU A 161 4.86 2.70 4.34
N LEU A 162 5.79 3.65 4.23
CA LEU A 162 5.50 5.06 4.53
C LEU A 162 4.38 5.62 3.65
N ALA A 163 4.36 5.25 2.37
CA ALA A 163 3.29 5.64 1.47
C ALA A 163 1.93 5.03 1.86
N GLY A 164 1.87 3.79 2.36
CA GLY A 164 0.62 3.22 2.87
C GLY A 164 0.14 3.90 4.15
N VAL A 165 1.04 4.13 5.10
CA VAL A 165 0.70 4.78 6.39
C VAL A 165 0.28 6.23 6.18
N ASP A 166 0.95 6.96 5.29
CA ASP A 166 0.55 8.31 4.88
C ASP A 166 -0.84 8.32 4.24
N LEU A 167 -1.16 7.33 3.39
CA LEU A 167 -2.49 7.23 2.80
C LEU A 167 -3.56 6.95 3.86
N ILE A 168 -3.27 6.10 4.85
CA ILE A 168 -4.16 5.87 6.00
C ILE A 168 -4.38 7.15 6.81
N ASN A 169 -3.31 7.96 7.02
CA ASN A 169 -3.42 9.25 7.69
C ASN A 169 -4.35 10.22 6.92
N GLN A 170 -4.17 10.28 5.59
CA GLN A 170 -4.93 11.17 4.71
C GLN A 170 -6.39 10.72 4.54
N SER A 171 -6.61 9.43 4.27
CA SER A 171 -7.91 8.85 3.97
C SER A 171 -7.94 7.39 4.47
N PRO A 172 -8.43 7.14 5.70
CA PRO A 172 -8.47 5.81 6.28
C PRO A 172 -9.23 4.78 5.42
N LEU A 173 -10.24 5.21 4.64
CA LEU A 173 -10.96 4.31 3.74
C LEU A 173 -10.09 3.90 2.54
N ALA A 174 -9.41 4.85 1.89
CA ALA A 174 -8.51 4.55 0.78
C ALA A 174 -7.33 3.67 1.23
N GLY A 175 -6.82 3.90 2.45
CA GLY A 175 -5.75 3.09 3.04
C GLY A 175 -6.06 1.58 3.09
N LYS A 176 -7.32 1.19 3.26
CA LYS A 176 -7.73 -0.24 3.35
C LYS A 176 -7.51 -1.02 2.06
N ASP A 177 -7.57 -0.37 0.91
CA ASP A 177 -7.40 -1.03 -0.39
C ASP A 177 -5.95 -0.92 -0.92
N TYR A 178 -5.06 -0.26 -0.19
CA TYR A 178 -3.71 0.05 -0.67
C TYR A 178 -2.89 -1.19 -1.02
N ILE A 179 -2.81 -2.18 -0.14
CA ILE A 179 -2.01 -3.39 -0.37
C ILE A 179 -2.50 -4.19 -1.56
N LYS A 180 -3.83 -4.33 -1.68
CA LYS A 180 -4.47 -4.97 -2.83
C LYS A 180 -4.07 -4.28 -4.14
N HIS A 181 -4.12 -2.95 -4.18
CA HIS A 181 -3.73 -2.21 -5.38
C HIS A 181 -2.22 -2.20 -5.61
N LEU A 182 -1.40 -2.18 -4.56
CA LEU A 182 0.04 -2.28 -4.65
C LEU A 182 0.45 -3.57 -5.36
N LYS A 183 -0.16 -4.71 -4.99
CA LYS A 183 0.04 -5.99 -5.66
C LYS A 183 -0.25 -5.93 -7.16
N THR A 184 -1.39 -5.34 -7.54
CA THR A 184 -1.76 -5.20 -8.94
C THR A 184 -0.80 -4.26 -9.68
N CYS A 185 -0.43 -3.13 -9.08
CA CYS A 185 0.42 -2.13 -9.74
C CYS A 185 1.86 -2.61 -9.92
N HIS A 186 2.38 -3.48 -9.05
CA HIS A 186 3.67 -4.17 -9.24
C HIS A 186 3.73 -5.02 -10.51
N GLN A 187 2.57 -5.42 -11.07
CA GLN A 187 2.51 -6.17 -12.33
C GLN A 187 2.44 -5.25 -13.56
N LEU A 188 2.21 -3.95 -13.37
CA LEU A 188 1.95 -2.98 -14.43
C LEU A 188 3.10 -2.00 -14.64
N GLU A 189 3.91 -1.76 -13.61
CA GLU A 189 4.93 -0.72 -13.57
C GLU A 189 6.26 -1.28 -13.07
N GLU A 190 7.38 -0.85 -13.66
CA GLU A 190 8.72 -1.23 -13.20
C GLU A 190 9.30 -0.24 -12.19
N ASP A 191 8.99 1.06 -12.34
CA ASP A 191 9.44 2.10 -11.43
C ASP A 191 8.64 2.06 -10.12
N LEU A 192 9.33 1.85 -8.99
CA LEU A 192 8.70 1.70 -7.68
C LEU A 192 7.80 2.89 -7.32
N LYS A 193 8.20 4.11 -7.66
CA LYS A 193 7.41 5.30 -7.35
C LYS A 193 6.14 5.36 -8.21
N GLN A 194 6.20 4.94 -9.48
CA GLN A 194 5.00 4.76 -10.30
C GLN A 194 4.10 3.63 -9.79
N VAL A 195 4.66 2.51 -9.31
CA VAL A 195 3.89 1.43 -8.65
C VAL A 195 3.09 1.98 -7.48
N ILE A 196 3.75 2.69 -6.56
CA ILE A 196 3.11 3.27 -5.37
C ILE A 196 2.07 4.32 -5.78
N LEU A 197 2.38 5.19 -6.75
CA LEU A 197 1.44 6.21 -7.23
C LEU A 197 0.20 5.56 -7.86
N CYS A 198 0.39 4.50 -8.66
CA CYS A 198 -0.71 3.69 -9.20
C CYS A 198 -1.57 3.14 -8.06
N ALA A 199 -0.97 2.54 -7.04
CA ALA A 199 -1.69 1.94 -5.92
C ALA A 199 -2.52 2.97 -5.17
N ARG A 200 -1.90 4.09 -4.78
CA ARG A 200 -2.55 5.17 -4.04
C ARG A 200 -3.70 5.82 -4.80
N VAL A 201 -3.56 6.04 -6.11
CA VAL A 201 -4.64 6.61 -6.92
C VAL A 201 -5.80 5.63 -7.05
N ARG A 202 -5.53 4.33 -7.22
CA ARG A 202 -6.56 3.30 -7.33
C ARG A 202 -7.33 3.10 -6.03
N SER A 203 -6.68 3.30 -4.88
CA SER A 203 -7.31 3.23 -3.55
C SER A 203 -8.46 4.21 -3.32
N PHE A 204 -8.58 5.29 -4.12
CA PHE A 204 -9.73 6.18 -4.04
C PHE A 204 -10.92 5.71 -4.89
N VAL A 205 -10.81 4.61 -5.62
CA VAL A 205 -11.90 4.08 -6.45
C VAL A 205 -12.71 3.10 -5.63
N ASN A 206 -14.00 3.38 -5.45
CA ASN A 206 -14.92 2.49 -4.78
C ASN A 206 -14.99 1.15 -5.55
N PRO A 207 -14.68 0.01 -4.91
CA PRO A 207 -14.62 -1.27 -5.59
C PRO A 207 -15.99 -1.79 -6.04
N THR A 208 -17.08 -1.30 -5.45
CA THR A 208 -18.45 -1.70 -5.78
C THR A 208 -19.00 -0.89 -6.95
N THR A 209 -18.78 0.42 -6.96
CA THR A 209 -19.39 1.34 -7.94
C THR A 209 -18.45 1.73 -9.07
N GLY A 210 -17.13 1.56 -8.89
CA GLY A 210 -16.11 2.05 -9.82
C GLY A 210 -15.93 3.56 -9.82
N VAL A 211 -16.61 4.28 -8.93
CA VAL A 211 -16.57 5.75 -8.82
C VAL A 211 -15.34 6.17 -8.02
N LEU A 212 -14.71 7.28 -8.41
CA LEU A 212 -13.65 7.91 -7.64
C LEU A 212 -14.25 8.69 -6.46
N GLU A 213 -13.97 8.25 -5.24
CA GLU A 213 -14.44 8.84 -3.98
C GLU A 213 -13.28 9.59 -3.32
N ALA A 214 -13.10 10.86 -3.71
CA ALA A 214 -12.02 11.70 -3.25
C ALA A 214 -12.48 13.15 -3.08
N ASP A 215 -13.58 13.35 -2.35
CA ASP A 215 -14.26 14.65 -2.26
C ASP A 215 -13.34 15.76 -1.75
N GLY A 216 -12.49 15.45 -0.77
CA GLY A 216 -11.45 16.38 -0.27
C GLY A 216 -10.36 16.75 -1.29
N LEU A 217 -10.30 16.06 -2.44
CA LEU A 217 -9.36 16.29 -3.55
C LEU A 217 -10.08 16.71 -4.84
N GLY A 218 -11.39 16.99 -4.76
CA GLY A 218 -12.23 17.41 -5.88
C GLY A 218 -12.72 16.29 -6.80
N SER A 219 -12.52 15.01 -6.44
CA SER A 219 -13.05 13.84 -7.16
C SER A 219 -12.76 13.77 -8.68
N TYR A 220 -11.66 14.40 -9.13
CA TYR A 220 -11.11 14.22 -10.48
C TYR A 220 -9.84 13.36 -10.43
N ARG A 221 -9.71 12.40 -11.35
CA ARG A 221 -8.56 11.49 -11.35
C ARG A 221 -7.21 12.22 -11.49
N SER A 222 -7.19 13.32 -12.24
CA SER A 222 -6.01 14.16 -12.44
C SER A 222 -5.60 14.91 -11.17
N THR A 223 -6.57 15.43 -10.40
CA THR A 223 -6.29 16.13 -9.13
C THR A 223 -5.82 15.16 -8.06
N VAL A 224 -6.47 14.00 -7.93
CA VAL A 224 -6.03 12.92 -7.03
C VAL A 224 -4.60 12.50 -7.38
N ARG A 225 -4.32 12.18 -8.65
CA ARG A 225 -2.96 11.80 -9.07
C ARG A 225 -1.92 12.88 -8.76
N LYS A 226 -2.25 14.16 -8.98
CA LYS A 226 -1.35 15.29 -8.68
C LYS A 226 -1.03 15.38 -7.19
N ASP A 227 -2.03 15.29 -6.31
CA ASP A 227 -1.82 15.33 -4.86
C ASP A 227 -1.05 14.10 -4.36
N GLN A 228 -1.44 12.90 -4.78
CA GLN A 228 -0.75 11.68 -4.39
C GLN A 228 0.73 11.70 -4.82
N LYS A 229 1.03 12.21 -6.03
CA LYS A 229 2.40 12.40 -6.48
C LYS A 229 3.16 13.40 -5.59
N ARG A 230 2.56 14.55 -5.26
CA ARG A 230 3.18 15.56 -4.37
C ARG A 230 3.55 14.95 -3.01
N ARG A 231 2.68 14.12 -2.42
CA ARG A 231 2.96 13.41 -1.17
C ARG A 231 4.10 12.41 -1.28
N LEU A 232 4.15 11.64 -2.37
CA LEU A 232 5.28 10.73 -2.62
C LEU A 232 6.60 11.48 -2.81
N ASP A 233 6.59 12.61 -3.53
CA ASP A 233 7.76 13.48 -3.65
C ASP A 233 8.22 13.99 -2.26
N ALA A 234 7.29 14.27 -1.35
CA ALA A 234 7.61 14.69 0.02
C ALA A 234 8.27 13.59 0.85
N ILE A 235 7.71 12.38 0.85
CA ILE A 235 8.27 11.22 1.54
C ILE A 235 9.67 10.91 1.01
N GLU A 236 9.84 10.91 -0.32
CA GLU A 236 11.13 10.69 -0.97
C GLU A 236 12.19 11.72 -0.58
N ARG A 237 11.83 13.01 -0.46
CA ARG A 237 12.75 14.05 0.03
C ARG A 237 13.29 13.74 1.42
N VAL A 238 12.47 13.20 2.32
CA VAL A 238 12.91 12.80 3.68
C VAL A 238 13.85 11.61 3.62
N LEU A 239 13.50 10.57 2.86
CA LEU A 239 14.37 9.40 2.71
C LEU A 239 15.73 9.79 2.13
N ASN A 240 15.75 10.69 1.14
CA ASN A 240 16.96 11.19 0.52
C ASN A 240 17.78 12.14 1.42
N SER A 241 17.14 12.95 2.27
CA SER A 241 17.85 13.82 3.21
C SER A 241 18.58 12.97 4.26
N LYS A 242 17.92 11.96 4.84
CA LYS A 242 18.49 11.08 5.86
C LYS A 242 19.60 10.18 5.30
N ASN A 243 19.60 9.91 3.99
CA ASN A 243 20.73 9.27 3.28
C ASN A 243 21.98 10.16 3.24
N ARG A 244 21.83 11.48 3.03
CA ARG A 244 22.96 12.41 2.87
C ARG A 244 23.68 12.73 4.19
N PHE A 245 22.93 12.89 5.28
CA PHE A 245 23.52 13.27 6.58
C PHE A 245 24.37 12.18 7.25
N ARG A 246 24.30 10.92 6.81
CA ARG A 246 25.13 9.83 7.37
C ARG A 246 26.46 9.63 6.64
N HIS A 247 26.66 10.22 5.47
CA HIS A 247 27.95 10.16 4.78
C HIS A 247 28.94 11.22 5.27
N THR A 248 28.47 12.34 5.82
CA THR A 248 29.34 13.44 6.31
C THR A 248 29.91 13.19 7.71
N SER A 249 29.40 12.21 8.46
CA SER A 249 29.86 11.91 9.82
C SER A 249 31.09 10.98 9.91
N ILE A 250 31.78 10.72 8.79
CA ILE A 250 32.97 9.83 8.76
C ILE A 250 34.27 10.62 8.52
N THR A 251 34.25 11.96 8.42
CA THR A 251 35.44 12.74 8.03
C THR A 251 36.01 13.68 9.12
N HIS A 252 35.88 13.32 10.40
CA HIS A 252 36.70 13.92 11.44
C HIS A 252 37.20 12.83 12.42
N GLN A 253 38.33 12.23 12.05
CA GLN A 253 39.37 11.77 12.98
C GLN A 253 40.63 12.57 12.68
#